data_AF-A0A399F0S1-F1
#
_entry.id   AF-A0A399F0S1-F1
#
_cell.length_a   1.000
_cell.length_b   1.000
_cell.length_c   1.000
_cell.angle_alpha   90.00
_cell.angle_beta   90.00
_cell.angle_gamma   90.00
#
_symmetry.space_group_name_H-M   'P 1'
#
loop_
_entity.id
_entity.type
_entity.pdbx_description
1 polymer ?
#
loop_
_entity_poly.entity_id
_entity_poly.type
_entity_poly.pdbx_seq_one_letter_code
_entity_poly.pdbx_strand_id
1 'polypeptide(L)'
;MKIKLLVITALLGALPALAQSVEVKLSGVSLAEAQAKAEAALRAQGLSVLRVLNLGGQVKNFRADFPDYLLLIVAPEEGSLKAVARNPMAAIVLPPTVYVHTAAKGVVTVGTLDGNLMGGMLGLSDPETVGLWRKLEGALSSLGPLERVAPAMMPDPSSGMMPALLYKVEGATVDEVALLLESELASHGLNVLPQVRLGGLVGIHPCKSEWAYEMFTAQPAGGFAAPCRFFVAPLPDGVLVGAIEPMLMSIMPGVAQNSRTMGMLQEARRAMVQIIEATGGKPYRP
;
A
#
# COMPACT_ATOMS: atom_id res chain seq x y z
N MET A 1 8.99 -44.88 -8.70
CA MET A 1 9.52 -43.87 -7.75
C MET A 1 10.01 -42.56 -8.36
N LYS A 2 10.27 -42.44 -9.67
CA LYS A 2 10.80 -41.19 -10.28
C LYS A 2 9.74 -40.11 -10.58
N ILE A 3 8.48 -40.48 -10.81
CA ILE A 3 7.40 -39.54 -11.15
C ILE A 3 6.93 -38.74 -9.93
N LYS A 4 6.89 -39.34 -8.73
CA LYS A 4 6.50 -38.63 -7.50
C LYS A 4 7.52 -37.56 -7.06
N LEU A 5 8.80 -37.73 -7.38
CA LEU A 5 9.84 -36.76 -7.02
C LEU A 5 9.79 -35.51 -7.93
N LEU A 6 9.50 -35.69 -9.22
CA LEU A 6 9.37 -34.60 -10.20
C LEU A 6 8.14 -33.71 -9.93
N VAL A 7 7.03 -34.29 -9.47
CA VAL A 7 5.81 -33.54 -9.12
C VAL A 7 6.03 -32.68 -7.87
N ILE A 8 6.82 -33.15 -6.91
CA ILE A 8 7.15 -32.39 -5.69
C ILE A 8 8.13 -31.24 -6.01
N THR A 9 9.11 -31.45 -6.90
CA THR A 9 10.01 -30.36 -7.34
C THR A 9 9.30 -29.34 -8.24
N ALA A 10 8.33 -29.77 -9.07
CA ALA A 10 7.50 -28.88 -9.87
C ALA A 10 6.50 -28.07 -9.03
N LEU A 11 5.94 -28.64 -7.94
CA LEU A 11 5.11 -27.88 -7.00
C LEU A 11 5.93 -26.88 -6.16
N LEU A 12 7.17 -27.21 -5.80
CA LEU A 12 8.08 -26.29 -5.11
C LEU A 12 8.60 -25.16 -6.03
N GLY A 13 8.69 -25.41 -7.34
CA GLY A 13 9.05 -24.40 -8.34
C GLY A 13 7.89 -23.50 -8.81
N ALA A 14 6.66 -23.78 -8.36
CA ALA A 14 5.44 -23.10 -8.81
C ALA A 14 4.65 -22.40 -7.69
N LEU A 15 5.20 -22.34 -6.46
CA LEU A 15 4.84 -21.28 -5.52
C LEU A 15 5.64 -20.06 -5.97
N PRO A 16 5.08 -19.09 -6.73
CA PRO A 16 5.68 -17.77 -6.72
C PRO A 16 5.82 -17.39 -5.26
N ALA A 17 7.08 -17.24 -4.80
CA ALA A 17 7.36 -16.91 -3.42
C ALA A 17 6.51 -15.68 -3.09
N LEU A 18 5.47 -15.88 -2.27
CA LEU A 18 4.55 -14.83 -1.88
C LEU A 18 5.43 -13.69 -1.35
N ALA A 19 5.44 -12.55 -2.02
CA ALA A 19 6.17 -11.39 -1.59
C ALA A 19 5.20 -10.22 -1.45
N GLN A 20 5.57 -9.26 -0.60
CA GLN A 20 4.76 -8.06 -0.37
C GLN A 20 5.19 -6.94 -1.28
N SER A 21 6.48 -6.86 -1.58
CA SER A 21 7.03 -5.89 -2.51
C SER A 21 8.03 -6.54 -3.45
N VAL A 22 8.20 -5.87 -4.58
CA VAL A 22 9.31 -6.07 -5.51
C VAL A 22 10.17 -4.80 -5.51
N GLU A 23 11.49 -4.97 -5.54
CA GLU A 23 12.46 -3.90 -5.40
C GLU A 23 13.61 -4.03 -6.39
N VAL A 24 14.23 -2.89 -6.72
CA VAL A 24 15.49 -2.82 -7.45
C VAL A 24 16.43 -1.87 -6.72
N LYS A 25 17.69 -2.27 -6.58
CA LYS A 25 18.76 -1.42 -6.07
C LYS A 25 19.53 -0.78 -7.21
N LEU A 26 19.64 0.54 -7.17
CA LEU A 26 20.39 1.35 -8.11
C LEU A 26 21.64 1.89 -7.41
N SER A 27 22.81 1.51 -7.90
CA SER A 27 24.10 1.97 -7.37
C SER A 27 24.64 3.15 -8.17
N GLY A 28 25.32 4.08 -7.48
CA GLY A 28 25.99 5.23 -8.11
C GLY A 28 25.02 6.28 -8.67
N VAL A 29 23.76 6.29 -8.23
CA VAL A 29 22.75 7.28 -8.62
C VAL A 29 22.29 8.09 -7.41
N SER A 30 21.92 9.34 -7.65
CA SER A 30 21.21 10.18 -6.70
C SER A 30 19.73 9.81 -6.61
N LEU A 31 19.05 10.28 -5.55
CA LEU A 31 17.60 10.11 -5.40
C LEU A 31 16.82 10.73 -6.58
N ALA A 32 17.23 11.91 -7.04
CA ALA A 32 16.58 12.60 -8.15
C ALA A 32 16.74 11.84 -9.48
N GLU A 33 17.92 11.29 -9.76
CA GLU A 33 18.15 10.44 -10.92
C GLU A 33 17.34 9.14 -10.84
N ALA A 34 17.27 8.51 -9.66
CA ALA A 34 16.46 7.32 -9.45
C ALA A 34 14.97 7.60 -9.64
N GLN A 35 14.45 8.74 -9.13
CA GLN A 35 13.09 9.20 -9.38
C GLN A 35 12.83 9.35 -10.88
N ALA A 36 13.69 10.09 -11.60
CA ALA A 36 13.53 10.31 -13.04
C ALA A 36 13.53 9.00 -13.84
N LYS A 37 14.41 8.05 -13.48
CA LYS A 37 14.43 6.71 -14.08
C LYS A 37 13.15 5.94 -13.79
N ALA A 38 12.65 5.96 -12.55
CA ALA A 38 11.40 5.30 -12.17
C ALA A 38 10.20 5.89 -12.92
N GLU A 39 10.08 7.22 -13.03
CA GLU A 39 9.03 7.88 -13.81
C GLU A 39 9.09 7.52 -15.30
N ALA A 40 10.29 7.47 -15.88
CA ALA A 40 10.48 7.07 -17.27
C ALA A 40 10.08 5.60 -17.50
N ALA A 41 10.45 4.70 -16.59
CA ALA A 41 10.09 3.29 -16.64
C ALA A 41 8.58 3.07 -16.52
N LEU A 42 7.91 3.78 -15.59
CA LEU A 42 6.45 3.77 -15.48
C LEU A 42 5.78 4.24 -16.78
N ARG A 43 6.26 5.35 -17.35
CA ARG A 43 5.74 5.89 -18.62
C ARG A 43 5.89 4.89 -19.77
N ALA A 44 7.02 4.18 -19.85
CA ALA A 44 7.25 3.16 -20.86
C ALA A 44 6.26 1.98 -20.77
N GLN A 45 5.70 1.73 -19.58
CA GLN A 45 4.66 0.73 -19.33
C GLN A 45 3.23 1.31 -19.46
N GLY A 46 3.09 2.55 -19.95
CA GLY A 46 1.80 3.23 -20.08
C GLY A 46 1.20 3.69 -18.76
N LEU A 47 2.01 3.80 -17.69
CA LEU A 47 1.60 4.32 -16.39
C LEU A 47 2.05 5.78 -16.24
N SER A 48 1.19 6.62 -15.66
CA SER A 48 1.53 8.01 -15.35
C SER A 48 1.61 8.23 -13.84
N VAL A 49 2.57 9.03 -13.37
CA VAL A 49 2.61 9.46 -11.97
C VAL A 49 1.62 10.61 -11.78
N LEU A 50 0.69 10.45 -10.84
CA LEU A 50 -0.28 11.48 -10.46
C LEU A 50 0.39 12.57 -9.62
N ARG A 51 1.25 12.18 -8.69
CA ARG A 51 1.98 13.10 -7.81
C ARG A 51 3.19 12.42 -7.19
N VAL A 52 4.19 13.24 -6.84
CA VAL A 52 5.36 12.83 -6.06
C VAL A 52 5.29 13.45 -4.68
N LEU A 53 5.45 12.64 -3.64
CA LEU A 53 5.45 13.08 -2.26
C LEU A 53 6.86 12.96 -1.68
N ASN A 54 7.36 14.04 -1.10
CA ASN A 54 8.63 14.02 -0.35
C ASN A 54 8.39 13.61 1.10
N LEU A 55 8.12 12.31 1.30
CA LEU A 55 7.91 11.73 2.63
C LEU A 55 9.12 11.96 3.52
N GLY A 56 10.33 11.79 2.98
CA GLY A 56 11.58 11.98 3.72
C GLY A 56 11.68 13.39 4.30
N GLY A 57 11.44 14.42 3.48
CA GLY A 57 11.39 15.81 3.94
C GLY A 57 10.31 16.07 4.98
N GLN A 58 9.11 15.49 4.81
CA GLN A 58 8.02 15.61 5.78
C GLN A 58 8.41 14.99 7.14
N VAL A 59 8.96 13.77 7.15
CA VAL A 59 9.34 13.07 8.37
C VAL A 59 10.56 13.71 9.04
N LYS A 60 11.49 14.29 8.27
CA LYS A 60 12.64 15.03 8.81
C LYS A 60 12.26 16.24 9.67
N ASN A 61 11.08 16.83 9.46
CA ASN A 61 10.55 17.87 10.35
C ASN A 61 10.21 17.33 11.75
N PHE A 62 9.98 16.02 11.89
CA PHE A 62 9.76 15.32 13.16
C PHE A 62 11.06 14.67 13.69
N ARG A 63 11.82 14.00 12.82
CA ARG A 63 13.07 13.27 13.13
C ARG A 63 14.09 13.40 12.01
N ALA A 64 15.14 14.18 12.24
CA ALA A 64 16.11 14.60 11.22
C ALA A 64 16.96 13.46 10.61
N ASP A 65 17.06 12.32 11.29
CA ASP A 65 17.84 11.15 10.87
C ASP A 65 17.12 10.23 9.88
N PHE A 66 15.84 10.49 9.59
CA PHE A 66 15.08 9.73 8.61
C PHE A 66 15.71 9.82 7.21
N PRO A 67 15.77 8.73 6.42
CA PRO A 67 16.39 8.77 5.09
C PRO A 67 15.58 9.61 4.10
N ASP A 68 16.20 9.97 2.97
CA ASP A 68 15.44 10.50 1.85
C ASP A 68 14.50 9.42 1.30
N TYR A 69 13.24 9.80 1.12
CA TYR A 69 12.17 8.87 0.79
C TYR A 69 11.11 9.60 -0.03
N LEU A 70 10.83 9.11 -1.23
CA LEU A 70 9.80 9.62 -2.12
C LEU A 70 8.72 8.58 -2.35
N LEU A 71 7.48 9.04 -2.51
CA LEU A 71 6.36 8.22 -2.95
C LEU A 71 5.83 8.77 -4.28
N LEU A 72 5.91 7.95 -5.33
CA LEU A 72 5.34 8.22 -6.64
C LEU A 72 3.97 7.55 -6.65
N ILE A 73 2.91 8.34 -6.48
CA ILE A 73 1.54 7.85 -6.54
C ILE A 73 1.17 7.72 -8.02
N VAL A 74 0.94 6.50 -8.49
CA VAL A 74 0.57 6.23 -9.88
C VAL A 74 -0.88 6.64 -10.11
N ALA A 75 -1.21 7.24 -11.25
CA ALA A 75 -2.58 7.60 -11.56
C ALA A 75 -3.44 6.32 -11.72
N PRO A 76 -4.69 6.33 -11.26
CA PRO A 76 -5.62 5.25 -11.55
C PRO A 76 -5.76 4.99 -13.05
N GLU A 77 -5.65 3.73 -13.44
CA GLU A 77 -5.90 3.27 -14.81
C GLU A 77 -6.90 2.12 -14.81
N GLU A 78 -7.18 1.53 -15.97
CA GLU A 78 -8.26 0.55 -16.15
C GLU A 78 -8.21 -0.60 -15.14
N GLY A 79 -7.04 -1.22 -14.91
CA GLY A 79 -6.86 -2.28 -13.93
C GLY A 79 -7.13 -1.82 -12.50
N SER A 80 -6.77 -0.58 -12.14
CA SER A 80 -7.12 0.00 -10.83
C SER A 80 -8.64 0.15 -10.66
N LEU A 81 -9.33 0.62 -11.70
CA LEU A 81 -10.79 0.81 -11.69
C LEU A 81 -11.54 -0.52 -11.64
N LYS A 82 -11.06 -1.54 -12.36
CA LYS A 82 -11.60 -2.91 -12.35
C LYS A 82 -11.44 -3.56 -10.99
N ALA A 83 -10.26 -3.41 -10.37
CA ALA A 83 -9.98 -3.96 -9.06
C ALA A 83 -10.95 -3.44 -7.99
N VAL A 84 -11.15 -2.12 -7.89
CA VAL A 84 -12.07 -1.52 -6.90
C VAL A 84 -13.54 -1.81 -7.19
N ALA A 85 -13.92 -1.92 -8.47
CA ALA A 85 -15.28 -2.29 -8.85
C ALA A 85 -15.60 -3.75 -8.47
N ARG A 86 -14.60 -4.64 -8.54
CA ARG A 86 -14.73 -6.04 -8.13
C ARG A 86 -14.71 -6.20 -6.61
N ASN A 87 -13.81 -5.48 -5.93
CA ASN A 87 -13.66 -5.52 -4.49
C ASN A 87 -13.22 -4.14 -3.97
N PRO A 88 -14.10 -3.38 -3.28
CA PRO A 88 -13.75 -2.07 -2.75
C PRO A 88 -12.52 -2.07 -1.82
N MET A 89 -12.22 -3.19 -1.15
CA MET A 89 -10.99 -3.33 -0.34
C MET A 89 -9.71 -3.18 -1.15
N ALA A 90 -9.75 -3.32 -2.49
CA ALA A 90 -8.58 -3.05 -3.34
C ALA A 90 -8.04 -1.62 -3.17
N ALA A 91 -8.86 -0.67 -2.70
CA ALA A 91 -8.43 0.69 -2.39
C ALA A 91 -7.38 0.78 -1.27
N ILE A 92 -7.15 -0.27 -0.47
CA ILE A 92 -6.06 -0.29 0.52
C ILE A 92 -4.66 -0.43 -0.10
N VAL A 93 -4.59 -0.79 -1.39
CA VAL A 93 -3.34 -0.87 -2.16
C VAL A 93 -3.39 -0.04 -3.45
N LEU A 94 -4.48 0.69 -3.68
CA LEU A 94 -4.72 1.49 -4.87
C LEU A 94 -4.99 2.97 -4.52
N PRO A 95 -4.60 3.93 -5.38
CA PRO A 95 -3.72 3.74 -6.54
C PRO A 95 -2.35 3.18 -6.14
N PRO A 96 -1.63 2.49 -7.05
CA PRO A 96 -0.33 1.94 -6.73
C PRO A 96 0.67 3.03 -6.33
N THR A 97 1.55 2.71 -5.38
CA THR A 97 2.67 3.57 -5.00
C THR A 97 3.98 2.91 -5.37
N VAL A 98 4.84 3.65 -6.06
CA VAL A 98 6.26 3.32 -6.20
C VAL A 98 7.02 4.16 -5.18
N TYR A 99 7.79 3.51 -4.31
CA TYR A 99 8.68 4.20 -3.39
C TYR A 99 10.10 4.28 -3.94
N VAL A 100 10.79 5.37 -3.63
CA VAL A 100 12.19 5.60 -3.98
C VAL A 100 12.90 6.10 -2.73
N HIS A 101 13.86 5.35 -2.19
CA HIS A 101 14.53 5.75 -0.96
C HIS A 101 16.04 5.48 -0.97
N THR A 102 16.79 6.33 -0.27
CA THR A 102 18.22 6.14 -0.08
C THR A 102 18.44 5.03 0.95
N ALA A 103 18.81 3.83 0.50
CA ALA A 103 19.03 2.67 1.36
C ALA A 103 20.40 2.72 2.05
N ALA A 104 21.41 3.24 1.35
CA ALA A 104 22.75 3.50 1.85
C ALA A 104 23.41 4.60 1.02
N LYS A 105 24.59 5.07 1.44
CA LYS A 105 25.35 6.06 0.66
C LYS A 105 25.62 5.53 -0.75
N GLY A 106 25.09 6.23 -1.76
CA GLY A 106 25.24 5.87 -3.17
C GLY A 106 24.39 4.68 -3.63
N VAL A 107 23.43 4.22 -2.81
CA VAL A 107 22.48 3.15 -3.16
C VAL A 107 21.05 3.64 -2.92
N VAL A 108 20.27 3.67 -3.99
CA VAL A 108 18.85 4.00 -3.96
C VAL A 108 18.04 2.75 -4.27
N THR A 109 17.04 2.45 -3.45
CA THR A 109 16.07 1.38 -3.73
C THR A 109 14.83 1.99 -4.35
N VAL A 110 14.35 1.37 -5.42
CA VAL A 110 13.05 1.65 -6.04
C VAL A 110 12.17 0.41 -5.88
N GLY A 111 10.98 0.56 -5.33
CA GLY A 111 10.12 -0.59 -5.05
C GLY A 111 8.64 -0.30 -5.17
N THR A 112 7.84 -1.35 -5.24
CA THR A 112 6.38 -1.27 -5.24
C THR A 112 5.77 -2.57 -4.75
N LEU A 113 4.45 -2.62 -4.63
CA LEU A 113 3.69 -3.80 -4.24
C LEU A 113 3.98 -4.97 -5.19
N ASP A 114 4.14 -6.17 -4.65
CA ASP A 114 3.98 -7.41 -5.40
C ASP A 114 2.49 -7.79 -5.44
N GLY A 115 1.89 -7.69 -6.62
CA GLY A 115 0.47 -7.94 -6.82
C GLY A 115 0.04 -9.39 -6.57
N ASN A 116 0.94 -10.36 -6.49
CA ASN A 116 0.57 -11.76 -6.30
C ASN A 116 -0.03 -12.02 -4.91
N LEU A 117 0.62 -11.51 -3.85
CA LEU A 117 0.18 -11.74 -2.48
C LEU A 117 -1.10 -10.96 -2.16
N MET A 118 -1.06 -9.63 -2.33
CA MET A 118 -2.23 -8.78 -2.04
C MET A 118 -3.37 -9.04 -3.02
N GLY A 119 -3.09 -9.27 -4.30
CA GLY A 119 -4.10 -9.65 -5.28
C GLY A 119 -4.77 -10.98 -4.92
N GLY A 120 -3.99 -11.97 -4.46
CA GLY A 120 -4.53 -13.23 -3.93
C GLY A 120 -5.42 -13.02 -2.71
N MET A 121 -4.97 -12.26 -1.71
CA MET A 121 -5.72 -11.96 -0.49
C MET A 121 -7.02 -11.18 -0.76
N LEU A 122 -7.04 -10.35 -1.80
CA LEU A 122 -8.18 -9.51 -2.18
C LEU A 122 -9.05 -10.15 -3.28
N GLY A 123 -8.72 -11.35 -3.77
CA GLY A 123 -9.47 -12.02 -4.83
C GLY A 123 -9.43 -11.31 -6.20
N LEU A 124 -8.32 -10.63 -6.47
CA LEU A 124 -8.09 -9.79 -7.66
C LEU A 124 -7.28 -10.57 -8.71
N SER A 125 -7.96 -11.45 -9.45
CA SER A 125 -7.37 -12.31 -10.47
C SER A 125 -7.82 -12.00 -11.90
N ASP A 126 -8.61 -10.95 -12.10
CA ASP A 126 -9.04 -10.55 -13.44
C ASP A 126 -7.85 -10.07 -14.29
N PRO A 127 -7.90 -10.28 -15.62
CA PRO A 127 -6.79 -9.96 -16.52
C PRO A 127 -6.33 -8.50 -16.47
N GLU A 128 -7.25 -7.56 -16.31
CA GLU A 128 -6.96 -6.13 -16.24
C GLU A 128 -6.17 -5.79 -14.98
N THR A 129 -6.60 -6.27 -13.81
CA THR A 129 -5.90 -6.06 -12.55
C THR A 129 -4.54 -6.76 -12.53
N VAL A 130 -4.45 -7.99 -13.04
CA VAL A 130 -3.16 -8.69 -13.20
C VAL A 130 -2.25 -7.95 -14.18
N GLY A 131 -2.82 -7.36 -15.23
CA GLY A 131 -2.11 -6.51 -16.19
C GLY A 131 -1.47 -5.30 -15.52
N LEU A 132 -2.16 -4.63 -14.60
CA LEU A 132 -1.58 -3.54 -13.80
C LEU A 132 -0.35 -3.99 -13.01
N TRP A 133 -0.45 -5.12 -12.29
CA TRP A 133 0.68 -5.65 -11.52
C TRP A 133 1.88 -5.98 -12.41
N ARG A 134 1.63 -6.54 -13.60
CA ARG A 134 2.69 -6.81 -14.59
C ARG A 134 3.32 -5.54 -15.15
N LYS A 135 2.55 -4.47 -15.38
CA LYS A 135 3.09 -3.16 -15.81
C LYS A 135 4.02 -2.59 -14.73
N LEU A 136 3.65 -2.68 -13.45
CA LEU A 136 4.50 -2.23 -12.35
C LEU A 136 5.80 -3.05 -12.24
N GLU A 137 5.70 -4.39 -12.28
CA GLU A 137 6.87 -5.27 -12.27
C GLU A 137 7.76 -5.05 -13.51
N GLY A 138 7.15 -4.85 -14.68
CA GLY A 138 7.81 -4.48 -15.93
C GLY A 138 8.56 -3.15 -15.86
N ALA A 139 7.99 -2.16 -15.16
CA ALA A 139 8.66 -0.88 -14.93
C ALA A 139 9.90 -1.09 -14.06
N LEU A 140 9.78 -1.80 -12.93
CA LEU A 140 10.92 -2.00 -12.03
C LEU A 140 11.99 -2.89 -12.65
N SER A 141 11.64 -3.99 -13.31
CA SER A 141 12.61 -4.86 -14.00
C SER A 141 13.41 -4.15 -15.10
N SER A 142 12.88 -3.08 -15.69
CA SER A 142 13.64 -2.26 -16.65
C SER A 142 14.75 -1.41 -16.00
N LEU A 143 14.68 -1.22 -14.68
CA LEU A 143 15.68 -0.47 -13.89
C LEU A 143 16.86 -1.36 -13.46
N GLY A 144 16.65 -2.68 -13.36
CA GLY A 144 17.64 -3.62 -12.86
C GLY A 144 17.04 -4.96 -12.40
N PRO A 145 17.85 -5.84 -11.79
CA PRO A 145 17.39 -7.13 -11.29
C PRO A 145 16.40 -6.94 -10.14
N LEU A 146 15.24 -7.60 -10.25
CA LEU A 146 14.21 -7.58 -9.21
C LEU A 146 14.61 -8.44 -8.01
N GLU A 147 14.48 -7.86 -6.83
CA GLU A 147 14.48 -8.54 -5.54
C GLU A 147 13.04 -8.59 -5.02
N ARG A 148 12.62 -9.72 -4.43
CA ARG A 148 11.30 -9.88 -3.81
C ARG A 148 11.43 -9.85 -2.30
N VAL A 149 10.64 -9.02 -1.63
CA VAL A 149 10.59 -8.95 -0.16
C VAL A 149 9.48 -9.87 0.34
N ALA A 150 9.87 -11.07 0.77
CA ALA A 150 8.95 -12.05 1.33
C ALA A 150 8.35 -11.56 2.67
N PRO A 151 7.12 -11.94 3.02
CA PRO A 151 6.60 -11.77 4.36
C PRO A 151 7.39 -12.60 5.36
N ALA A 152 7.56 -12.07 6.57
CA ALA A 152 8.13 -12.81 7.70
C ALA A 152 7.17 -13.88 8.23
N MET A 153 5.87 -13.65 8.10
CA MET A 153 4.83 -14.60 8.46
C MET A 153 3.59 -14.34 7.61
N MET A 154 2.85 -15.38 7.25
CA MET A 154 1.53 -15.18 6.64
C MET A 154 0.47 -15.00 7.73
N PRO A 155 -0.55 -14.15 7.51
CA PRO A 155 -1.72 -14.13 8.37
C PRO A 155 -2.32 -15.53 8.48
N ASP A 156 -2.67 -15.96 9.68
CA ASP A 156 -3.46 -17.17 9.87
C ASP A 156 -4.85 -16.95 9.24
N PRO A 157 -5.24 -17.70 8.21
CA PRO A 157 -6.56 -17.55 7.58
C PRO A 157 -7.72 -17.76 8.58
N SER A 158 -7.48 -18.51 9.65
CA SER A 158 -8.48 -18.76 10.70
C SER A 158 -8.59 -17.64 11.74
N SER A 159 -7.67 -16.67 11.74
CA SER A 159 -7.70 -15.52 12.67
C SER A 159 -8.89 -14.58 12.45
N GLY A 160 -9.53 -14.65 11.28
CA GLY A 160 -10.59 -13.71 10.89
C GLY A 160 -10.11 -12.28 10.70
N MET A 161 -8.79 -12.05 10.63
CA MET A 161 -8.21 -10.74 10.33
C MET A 161 -8.48 -10.38 8.88
N MET A 162 -9.20 -9.28 8.67
CA MET A 162 -9.42 -8.70 7.36
C MET A 162 -8.26 -7.78 6.99
N PRO A 163 -7.91 -7.65 5.71
CA PRO A 163 -6.86 -6.73 5.27
C PRO A 163 -7.28 -5.25 5.40
N ALA A 164 -8.57 -4.99 5.61
CA ALA A 164 -9.13 -3.67 5.82
C ALA A 164 -10.04 -3.64 7.07
N LEU A 165 -10.02 -2.50 7.77
CA LEU A 165 -11.11 -2.08 8.64
C LEU A 165 -12.29 -1.68 7.76
N LEU A 166 -13.50 -2.18 8.06
CA LEU A 166 -14.70 -1.95 7.25
C LEU A 166 -15.87 -1.52 8.14
N TYR A 167 -16.48 -0.39 7.77
CA TYR A 167 -17.59 0.23 8.49
C TYR A 167 -18.65 0.71 7.50
N LYS A 168 -19.92 0.63 7.88
CA LYS A 168 -21.05 1.17 7.12
C LYS A 168 -21.54 2.46 7.77
N VAL A 169 -21.76 3.49 6.96
CA VAL A 169 -22.50 4.70 7.34
C VAL A 169 -23.82 4.68 6.56
N GLU A 170 -24.96 4.75 7.26
CA GLU A 170 -26.28 4.64 6.65
C GLU A 170 -26.80 6.01 6.20
N GLY A 171 -27.50 6.05 5.06
CA GLY A 171 -28.21 7.25 4.59
C GLY A 171 -27.32 8.43 4.16
N ALA A 172 -26.00 8.24 4.08
CA ALA A 172 -25.05 9.26 3.65
C ALA A 172 -24.52 8.98 2.23
N THR A 173 -24.00 10.01 1.58
CA THR A 173 -23.35 9.90 0.26
C THR A 173 -21.83 9.76 0.38
N VAL A 174 -21.19 9.31 -0.70
CA VAL A 174 -19.73 9.16 -0.77
C VAL A 174 -19.01 10.48 -0.50
N ASP A 175 -19.50 11.58 -1.06
CA ASP A 175 -18.84 12.88 -0.97
C ASP A 175 -18.98 13.50 0.42
N GLU A 176 -20.15 13.37 1.05
CA GLU A 176 -20.38 13.83 2.44
C GLU A 176 -19.46 13.09 3.42
N VAL A 177 -19.41 11.76 3.32
CA VAL A 177 -18.59 10.97 4.24
C VAL A 177 -17.10 11.12 3.95
N ALA A 178 -16.70 11.28 2.69
CA ALA A 178 -15.31 11.59 2.35
C ALA A 178 -14.85 12.91 2.98
N LEU A 179 -15.69 13.96 2.90
CA LEU A 179 -15.37 15.26 3.51
C LEU A 179 -15.28 15.17 5.05
N LEU A 180 -16.23 14.47 5.69
CA LEU A 180 -16.19 14.25 7.14
C LEU A 180 -14.93 13.47 7.54
N LEU A 181 -14.60 12.42 6.79
CA LEU A 181 -13.42 11.60 7.06
C LEU A 181 -12.11 12.40 6.93
N GLU A 182 -11.98 13.27 5.93
CA GLU A 182 -10.83 14.18 5.81
C GLU A 182 -10.72 15.13 7.00
N SER A 183 -11.84 15.68 7.44
CA SER A 183 -11.88 16.55 8.63
C SER A 183 -11.42 15.80 9.89
N GLU A 184 -11.91 14.57 10.09
CA GLU A 184 -11.52 13.74 11.23
C GLU A 184 -10.05 13.30 11.17
N LEU A 185 -9.53 12.99 9.98
CA LEU A 185 -8.12 12.70 9.80
C LEU A 185 -7.24 13.89 10.16
N ALA A 186 -7.61 15.08 9.71
CA ALA A 186 -6.88 16.31 10.03
C ALA A 186 -6.97 16.64 11.54
N SER A 187 -8.13 16.47 12.17
CA SER A 187 -8.32 16.71 13.61
C SER A 187 -7.46 15.79 14.48
N HIS A 188 -7.13 14.60 13.99
CA HIS A 188 -6.23 13.63 14.65
C HIS A 188 -4.74 13.83 14.30
N GLY A 189 -4.41 14.95 13.66
CA GLY A 189 -3.04 15.36 13.35
C GLY A 189 -2.41 14.63 12.17
N LEU A 190 -3.22 14.05 11.28
CA LEU A 190 -2.71 13.50 10.03
C LEU A 190 -2.67 14.57 8.94
N ASN A 191 -1.58 14.59 8.18
CA ASN A 191 -1.49 15.40 6.96
C ASN A 191 -2.30 14.72 5.86
N VAL A 192 -3.43 15.30 5.46
CA VAL A 192 -4.36 14.74 4.48
C VAL A 192 -4.01 15.24 3.08
N LEU A 193 -3.72 14.30 2.17
CA LEU A 193 -3.46 14.63 0.77
C LEU A 193 -4.77 14.75 -0.02
N PRO A 194 -4.79 15.51 -1.13
CA PRO A 194 -5.96 15.59 -2.01
C PRO A 194 -6.47 14.22 -2.42
N GLN A 195 -7.78 14.04 -2.33
CA GLN A 195 -8.48 12.80 -2.67
C GLN A 195 -8.10 12.26 -4.06
N VAL A 196 -8.26 10.95 -4.24
CA VAL A 196 -8.13 10.26 -5.53
C VAL A 196 -9.43 9.56 -5.85
N ARG A 197 -10.02 9.85 -7.01
CA ARG A 197 -11.19 9.11 -7.50
C ARG A 197 -10.74 7.79 -8.14
N LEU A 198 -11.33 6.70 -7.68
CA LEU A 198 -11.14 5.34 -8.19
C LEU A 198 -12.49 4.86 -8.71
N GLY A 199 -12.99 5.50 -9.77
CA GLY A 199 -14.36 5.29 -10.26
C GLY A 199 -15.38 5.88 -9.30
N GLY A 200 -16.34 5.05 -8.85
CA GLY A 200 -17.35 5.45 -7.86
C GLY A 200 -16.83 5.57 -6.42
N LEU A 201 -15.58 5.16 -6.17
CA LEU A 201 -14.93 5.17 -4.86
C LEU A 201 -14.00 6.39 -4.73
N VAL A 202 -13.91 6.94 -3.51
CA VAL A 202 -12.94 7.97 -3.13
C VAL A 202 -11.85 7.36 -2.26
N GLY A 203 -10.59 7.51 -2.64
CA GLY A 203 -9.43 7.17 -1.83
C GLY A 203 -8.84 8.41 -1.15
N ILE A 204 -8.59 8.33 0.16
CA ILE A 204 -8.02 9.38 0.99
C ILE A 204 -6.68 8.88 1.56
N HIS A 205 -5.65 9.71 1.44
CA HIS A 205 -4.25 9.31 1.68
C HIS A 205 -3.60 10.16 2.78
N PRO A 206 -3.94 9.95 4.06
CA PRO A 206 -3.34 10.69 5.16
C PRO A 206 -1.96 10.14 5.55
N CYS A 207 -1.11 10.99 6.09
CA CYS A 207 0.19 10.60 6.64
C CYS A 207 0.43 11.23 8.01
N LYS A 208 0.84 10.41 8.98
CA LYS A 208 1.36 10.86 10.27
C LYS A 208 2.87 10.61 10.33
N SER A 209 3.65 11.67 10.52
CA SER A 209 5.12 11.61 10.41
C SER A 209 5.74 10.66 11.44
N GLU A 210 5.16 10.59 12.64
CA GLU A 210 5.59 9.72 13.73
C GLU A 210 5.41 8.24 13.37
N TRP A 211 4.27 7.90 12.78
CA TRP A 211 4.00 6.52 12.34
C TRP A 211 4.87 6.13 11.15
N ALA A 212 5.05 7.04 10.18
CA ALA A 212 5.93 6.84 9.04
C ALA A 212 7.39 6.62 9.47
N TYR A 213 7.88 7.40 10.45
CA TYR A 213 9.21 7.23 11.01
C TYR A 213 9.43 5.81 11.58
N GLU A 214 8.54 5.37 12.49
CA GLU A 214 8.67 4.07 13.15
C GLU A 214 8.49 2.90 12.16
N MET A 215 7.59 3.04 11.19
CA MET A 215 7.34 2.00 10.19
C MET A 215 8.51 1.84 9.22
N PHE A 216 8.95 2.93 8.58
CA PHE A 216 9.92 2.85 7.48
C PHE A 216 11.37 2.79 7.97
N THR A 217 11.62 3.07 9.24
CA THR A 217 12.90 2.70 9.88
C THR A 217 12.99 1.19 10.09
N ALA A 218 11.88 0.53 10.47
CA ALA A 218 11.85 -0.91 10.66
C ALA A 218 11.82 -1.67 9.32
N GLN A 219 11.03 -1.18 8.37
CA GLN A 219 10.87 -1.80 7.06
C GLN A 219 10.60 -0.75 5.97
N PRO A 220 11.64 -0.30 5.23
CA PRO A 220 11.49 0.65 4.14
C PRO A 220 10.54 0.19 3.05
N ALA A 221 10.42 -1.13 2.82
CA ALA A 221 9.52 -1.68 1.81
C ALA A 221 8.04 -1.34 2.07
N GLY A 222 7.66 -0.93 3.28
CA GLY A 222 6.27 -0.55 3.61
C GLY A 222 5.74 0.63 2.79
N GLY A 223 6.59 1.35 2.06
CA GLY A 223 6.21 2.48 1.23
C GLY A 223 5.16 2.18 0.15
N PHE A 224 5.01 0.93 -0.31
CA PHE A 224 3.95 0.60 -1.28
C PHE A 224 2.55 0.82 -0.69
N ALA A 225 2.40 0.62 0.63
CA ALA A 225 1.16 0.83 1.37
C ALA A 225 1.08 2.25 1.96
N ALA A 226 2.05 3.12 1.67
CA ALA A 226 2.11 4.49 2.13
C ALA A 226 1.58 5.48 1.06
N PRO A 227 1.03 6.63 1.48
CA PRO A 227 0.57 6.96 2.85
C PRO A 227 -0.52 6.00 3.34
N CYS A 228 -0.97 6.15 4.59
CA CYS A 228 -2.11 5.36 5.09
C CYS A 228 -3.28 5.45 4.10
N ARG A 229 -4.06 4.38 3.99
CA ARG A 229 -5.09 4.25 2.95
C ARG A 229 -6.47 4.19 3.58
N PHE A 230 -7.30 5.16 3.24
CA PHE A 230 -8.72 5.18 3.54
C PHE A 230 -9.52 5.22 2.25
N PHE A 231 -10.75 4.73 2.30
CA PHE A 231 -11.66 4.83 1.18
C PHE A 231 -13.11 4.98 1.61
N VAL A 232 -13.90 5.60 0.73
CA VAL A 232 -15.35 5.68 0.83
C VAL A 232 -15.95 5.16 -0.47
N ALA A 233 -16.80 4.16 -0.39
CA ALA A 233 -17.41 3.49 -1.53
C ALA A 233 -18.94 3.44 -1.39
N PRO A 234 -19.72 3.49 -2.49
CA PRO A 234 -21.16 3.45 -2.41
C PRO A 234 -21.67 2.06 -1.98
N LEU A 235 -22.75 2.05 -1.19
CA LEU A 235 -23.59 0.90 -0.89
C LEU A 235 -25.07 1.25 -1.20
N PRO A 236 -25.97 0.26 -1.40
CA PRO A 236 -27.38 0.55 -1.70
C PRO A 236 -28.08 1.50 -0.71
N ASP A 237 -27.77 1.39 0.59
CA ASP A 237 -28.41 2.19 1.67
C ASP A 237 -27.41 3.06 2.44
N GLY A 238 -26.36 3.55 1.77
CA GLY A 238 -25.36 4.42 2.37
C GLY A 238 -23.98 4.24 1.77
N VAL A 239 -22.94 4.21 2.59
CA VAL A 239 -21.57 4.03 2.13
C VAL A 239 -20.79 3.04 2.98
N LEU A 240 -19.83 2.39 2.34
CA LEU A 240 -18.76 1.64 2.96
C LEU A 240 -17.58 2.60 3.19
N VAL A 241 -17.20 2.77 4.44
CA VAL A 241 -15.95 3.43 4.84
C VAL A 241 -14.96 2.34 5.20
N GLY A 242 -13.77 2.39 4.61
CA GLY A 242 -12.73 1.44 4.94
C GLY A 242 -11.36 2.09 5.05
N ALA A 243 -10.46 1.35 5.69
CA ALA A 243 -9.07 1.72 5.79
C ALA A 243 -8.19 0.47 5.83
N ILE A 244 -6.93 0.59 5.44
CA ILE A 244 -5.96 -0.50 5.62
C ILE A 244 -5.93 -0.91 7.10
N GLU A 245 -5.98 -2.22 7.40
CA GLU A 245 -5.77 -2.72 8.76
C GLU A 245 -4.28 -2.57 9.09
N PRO A 246 -3.86 -1.67 10.00
CA PRO A 246 -2.43 -1.41 10.24
C PRO A 246 -1.68 -2.66 10.69
N MET A 247 -2.35 -3.55 11.41
CA MET A 247 -1.75 -4.82 11.85
C MET A 247 -1.37 -5.74 10.70
N LEU A 248 -1.90 -5.53 9.48
CA LEU A 248 -1.44 -6.23 8.29
C LEU A 248 0.06 -6.01 8.05
N MET A 249 0.61 -4.85 8.42
CA MET A 249 2.03 -4.56 8.25
C MET A 249 2.94 -5.41 9.16
N SER A 250 2.39 -6.08 10.19
CA SER A 250 3.16 -6.98 11.05
C SER A 250 3.72 -8.20 10.31
N ILE A 251 3.17 -8.53 9.14
CA ILE A 251 3.66 -9.62 8.29
C ILE A 251 4.98 -9.25 7.59
N MET A 252 5.36 -7.98 7.61
CA MET A 252 6.62 -7.52 7.02
C MET A 252 7.84 -7.90 7.85
N PRO A 253 8.97 -8.24 7.21
CA PRO A 253 10.22 -8.51 7.91
C PRO A 253 10.65 -7.37 8.82
N GLY A 254 11.03 -7.69 10.05
CA GLY A 254 11.51 -6.73 11.05
C GLY A 254 10.42 -5.98 11.81
N VAL A 255 9.15 -6.06 11.39
CA VAL A 255 8.06 -5.30 12.03
C VAL A 255 7.56 -5.98 13.30
N ALA A 256 7.16 -7.26 13.22
CA ALA A 256 6.62 -7.97 14.38
C ALA A 256 7.62 -8.09 15.55
N GLN A 257 8.92 -8.11 15.25
CA GLN A 257 9.98 -8.21 16.26
C GLN A 257 10.33 -6.84 16.89
N ASN A 258 9.89 -5.74 16.29
CA ASN A 258 10.15 -4.39 16.78
C ASN A 258 8.98 -3.91 17.66
N SER A 259 9.20 -3.88 18.98
CA SER A 259 8.17 -3.47 19.94
C SER A 259 7.66 -2.05 19.75
N ARG A 260 8.50 -1.12 19.26
CA ARG A 260 8.08 0.26 18.96
C ARG A 260 7.17 0.29 17.75
N THR A 261 7.55 -0.38 16.67
CA THR A 261 6.73 -0.45 15.46
C THR A 261 5.41 -1.15 15.75
N MET A 262 5.40 -2.24 16.52
CA MET A 262 4.16 -2.91 16.92
C MET A 262 3.27 -2.04 17.82
N GLY A 263 3.84 -1.31 18.77
CA GLY A 263 3.10 -0.34 19.59
C GLY A 263 2.47 0.76 18.72
N MET A 264 3.22 1.25 17.73
CA MET A 264 2.74 2.21 16.74
C MET A 264 1.59 1.64 15.89
N LEU A 265 1.70 0.41 15.36
CA LEU A 265 0.62 -0.19 14.58
C LEU A 265 -0.68 -0.35 15.39
N GLN A 266 -0.57 -0.70 16.68
CA GLN A 266 -1.72 -0.78 17.57
C GLN A 266 -2.33 0.60 17.86
N GLU A 267 -1.50 1.63 18.03
CA GLU A 267 -1.95 3.01 18.16
C GLU A 267 -2.66 3.48 16.90
N ALA A 268 -2.04 3.30 15.72
CA ALA A 268 -2.60 3.63 14.43
C ALA A 268 -3.96 2.96 14.25
N ARG A 269 -4.06 1.65 14.55
CA ARG A 269 -5.32 0.92 14.48
C ARG A 269 -6.41 1.54 15.35
N ARG A 270 -6.10 1.87 16.62
CA ARG A 270 -7.07 2.50 17.53
C ARG A 270 -7.52 3.86 17.01
N ALA A 271 -6.60 4.70 16.57
CA ALA A 271 -6.90 6.01 16.02
C ALA A 271 -7.74 5.92 14.75
N MET A 272 -7.38 5.01 13.82
CA MET A 272 -8.13 4.81 12.57
C MET A 272 -9.55 4.31 12.83
N VAL A 273 -9.75 3.41 13.81
CA VAL A 273 -11.09 3.00 14.26
C VAL A 273 -11.89 4.19 14.79
N GLN A 274 -11.31 4.98 15.71
CA GLN A 274 -11.98 6.15 16.28
C GLN A 274 -12.39 7.17 15.21
N ILE A 275 -11.51 7.42 14.24
CA ILE A 275 -11.75 8.33 13.12
C ILE A 275 -12.92 7.84 12.26
N ILE A 276 -12.95 6.55 11.92
CA ILE A 276 -14.04 5.98 11.11
C ILE A 276 -15.37 6.01 11.89
N GLU A 277 -15.35 5.67 13.17
CA GLU A 277 -16.55 5.70 14.03
C GLU A 277 -17.10 7.12 14.20
N ALA A 278 -16.23 8.14 14.24
CA ALA A 278 -16.63 9.56 14.31
C ALA A 278 -17.42 10.01 13.06
N THR A 279 -17.26 9.33 11.92
CA THR A 279 -18.10 9.58 10.71
C THR A 279 -19.50 8.97 10.80
N GLY A 280 -19.87 8.35 11.94
CA GLY A 280 -21.10 7.58 12.11
C GLY A 280 -20.97 6.13 11.64
N GLY A 281 -19.74 5.68 11.36
CA GLY A 281 -19.47 4.32 10.89
C GLY A 281 -19.77 3.28 11.96
N LYS A 282 -20.39 2.17 11.55
CA LYS A 282 -20.56 0.96 12.38
C LYS A 282 -19.82 -0.22 11.75
N PRO A 283 -19.18 -1.11 12.53
CA PRO A 283 -18.46 -2.26 11.97
C PRO A 283 -19.31 -3.04 10.97
N TYR A 284 -18.74 -3.33 9.81
CA TYR A 284 -19.41 -4.01 8.71
C TYR A 284 -18.54 -5.17 8.24
N ARG A 285 -19.10 -6.38 8.25
CA ARG A 285 -18.47 -7.58 7.67
C ARG A 285 -19.36 -8.06 6.52
N PRO A 286 -18.97 -7.82 5.26
CA PRO A 286 -19.68 -8.33 4.10
C PRO A 286 -19.59 -9.85 3.98
#